data_AF-A0A2J2H771-F1
#
_entry.id   AF-A0A2J2H771-F1
#
_cell.length_a   1.000
_cell.length_b   1.000
_cell.length_c   1.000
_cell.angle_alpha   90.00
_cell.angle_beta   90.00
_cell.angle_gamma   90.00
#
_symmetry.space_group_name_H-M   'P 1'
#
loop_
_entity.id
_entity.type
_entity.pdbx_description
1 polymer ?
#
loop_
_entity_poly.entity_id
_entity_poly.type
_entity_poly.pdbx_seq_one_letter_code
_entity_poly.pdbx_strand_id
1 'polypeptide(L)' 'EGGYGYSKDSKAEMFYRDAKILEIGEGTNEIMKYVIYKQIEKAFA' A
#
# COMPACT_ATOMS: atom_id res chain seq x y z
N GLU A 1 -16.75 12.87 4.21
CA GLU A 1 -17.54 11.64 4.06
C GLU A 1 -17.73 10.97 5.42
N GLY A 2 -18.74 11.33 6.23
CA GLY A 2 -18.98 10.67 7.53
C GLY A 2 -19.45 9.21 7.37
N GLY A 3 -20.62 8.86 7.88
CA GLY A 3 -21.19 7.52 7.62
C GLY A 3 -21.31 7.19 6.11
N TYR A 4 -21.49 8.20 5.26
CA TYR A 4 -21.54 8.04 3.81
C TYR A 4 -20.22 7.53 3.20
N GLY A 5 -19.07 7.73 3.85
CA GLY A 5 -17.77 7.23 3.37
C GLY A 5 -17.61 5.71 3.41
N TYR A 6 -18.54 5.01 4.07
CA TYR A 6 -18.64 3.54 4.06
C TYR A 6 -19.66 3.02 3.06
N SER A 7 -20.43 3.90 2.40
CA SER A 7 -21.36 3.49 1.34
C SER A 7 -20.57 3.16 0.07
N LYS A 8 -21.01 2.12 -0.66
CA LYS A 8 -20.46 1.76 -1.98
C LYS A 8 -20.70 2.85 -3.04
N ASP A 9 -21.58 3.80 -2.75
CA ASP A 9 -21.84 4.97 -3.60
C ASP A 9 -20.79 6.09 -3.41
N SER A 10 -19.97 6.00 -2.35
CA SER A 10 -18.88 6.95 -2.12
C SER A 10 -17.61 6.52 -2.84
N LYS A 11 -16.98 7.47 -3.54
CA LYS A 11 -15.66 7.27 -4.14
C LYS A 11 -14.58 6.96 -3.10
N ALA A 12 -14.74 7.47 -1.87
CA ALA A 12 -13.76 7.25 -0.80
C ALA A 12 -13.68 5.76 -0.42
N GLU A 13 -14.82 5.06 -0.33
CA GLU A 13 -14.86 3.61 -0.09
C GLU A 13 -14.15 2.84 -1.20
N MET A 14 -14.48 3.15 -2.46
CA MET A 14 -13.90 2.53 -3.63
C MET A 14 -12.37 2.67 -3.64
N PHE A 15 -11.85 3.89 -3.48
CA PHE A 15 -10.42 4.14 -3.45
C PHE A 15 -9.73 3.45 -2.27
N TYR A 16 -10.36 3.40 -1.10
CA TYR A 16 -9.81 2.72 0.06
C TYR A 16 -9.68 1.20 -0.17
N ARG A 17 -10.69 0.58 -0.79
CA ARG A 17 -10.64 -0.84 -1.16
C ARG A 17 -9.56 -1.12 -2.18
N ASP A 18 -9.48 -0.31 -3.22
CA ASP A 18 -8.52 -0.50 -4.31
C ASP A 18 -7.09 -0.27 -3.84
N ALA A 19 -6.85 0.66 -2.92
CA ALA A 19 -5.51 0.93 -2.37
C ALA A 19 -4.85 -0.31 -1.76
N LYS A 20 -5.62 -1.29 -1.26
CA LYS A 20 -5.05 -2.48 -0.63
C LYS A 20 -4.25 -3.35 -1.60
N ILE A 21 -4.59 -3.35 -2.90
CA ILE A 21 -3.80 -4.11 -3.89
C ILE A 21 -2.41 -3.51 -4.05
N LEU A 22 -2.24 -2.21 -3.84
CA LEU A 22 -0.93 -1.55 -3.97
C LEU A 22 0.04 -1.95 -2.85
N GLU A 23 -0.47 -2.48 -1.74
CA GLU A 23 0.35 -2.96 -0.63
C GLU A 23 0.79 -4.42 -0.77
N ILE A 24 0.17 -5.18 -1.68
CA ILE A 24 0.33 -6.64 -1.82
C ILE A 24 0.78 -7.02 -3.23
N GLY A 25 0.17 -6.39 -4.24
CA GLY A 25 0.46 -6.58 -5.65
C GLY A 25 1.89 -6.20 -5.98
N GLU A 26 2.49 -6.94 -6.92
CA GLU A 26 3.87 -6.75 -7.39
C GLU A 26 4.97 -6.78 -6.30
N GLY A 27 4.61 -7.13 -5.07
CA GLY A 27 5.52 -7.20 -3.93
C GLY A 27 4.89 -6.57 -2.70
N THR A 28 4.85 -7.32 -1.60
CA THR A 28 4.28 -6.78 -0.36
C THR A 28 5.15 -5.66 0.21
N ASN A 29 4.54 -4.78 1.00
CA ASN A 29 5.25 -3.72 1.71
C ASN A 29 6.48 -4.22 2.50
N GLU A 30 6.41 -5.40 3.10
CA GLU A 30 7.51 -6.02 3.84
C GLU A 30 8.67 -6.39 2.92
N ILE A 31 8.38 -6.99 1.77
CA ILE A 31 9.40 -7.36 0.77
C ILE A 31 10.04 -6.12 0.19
N MET A 32 9.25 -5.09 -0.15
CA MET A 32 9.78 -3.82 -0.66
C MET A 32 10.72 -3.17 0.35
N LYS A 33 10.34 -3.12 1.64
CA LYS A 33 11.21 -2.62 2.71
C LYS A 33 12.48 -3.45 2.87
N TYR A 34 12.38 -4.77 2.78
CA TYR A 34 13.56 -5.65 2.83
C TYR A 34 14.52 -5.39 1.66
N VAL A 35 14.00 -5.23 0.44
CA VAL A 35 14.81 -4.91 -0.74
C VAL A 35 15.51 -3.57 -0.58
N ILE A 36 14.79 -2.54 -0.10
CA ILE A 36 15.38 -1.22 0.19
C ILE A 36 16.48 -1.35 1.24
N TYR A 37 16.24 -2.08 2.33
CA TYR A 37 17.26 -2.34 3.35
C TYR A 37 18.50 -3.00 2.75
N LYS A 38 18.34 -4.01 1.89
CA LYS A 38 19.46 -4.68 1.21
C LYS A 38 20.23 -3.76 0.27
N GLN A 39 19.55 -2.84 -0.41
CA GLN A 39 20.22 -1.86 -1.27
C GLN A 39 21.02 -0.86 -0.44
N ILE A 40 20.46 -0.41 0.69
CA ILE A 40 21.12 0.48 1.63
C ILE A 40 22.34 -0.21 2.27
N GLU A 41 22.20 -1.44 2.76
CA GLU A 41 23.29 -2.24 3.33
C GLU A 41 24.47 -2.36 2.36
N LYS A 42 24.20 -2.62 1.08
CA LYS A 42 25.24 -2.71 0.02
C LYS A 42 25.89 -1.37 -0.30
N ALA A 43 25.18 -0.25 -0.18
CA ALA A 43 25.73 1.07 -0.49
C ALA A 43 26.70 1.58 0.60
N PHE A 44 26.56 1.07 1.83
CA PHE A 44 27.40 1.44 2.98
C PHE A 44 28.50 0.43 3.30
N ALA A 45 28.54 -0.71 2.60
CA ALA A 45 29.62 -1.71 2.66
C ALA A 45 30.66 -1.45 1.55
#